data_AF-A0A2H0QE79-F1
#
_entry.id   AF-A0A2H0QE79-F1
#
_cell.length_a   1.000
_cell.length_b   1.000
_cell.length_c   1.000
_cell.angle_alpha   90.00
_cell.angle_beta   90.00
_cell.angle_gamma   90.00
#
_symmetry.space_group_name_H-M   'P 1'
#
loop_
_entity.id
_entity.type
_entity.pdbx_description
1 polymer ?
#
loop_
_entity_poly.entity_id
_entity_poly.type
_entity_poly.pdbx_seq_one_letter_code
_entity_poly.pdbx_strand_id
1 'polypeptide(L)'
;MIRCLFLSLFLLSGCLPFGKSSELKFSEGSIPTLVTVTEATSVNYENLKKHVLNRHCISCHNSVRAEDKIDLSSYEAITTPLSIPLYKPGLPKRSRLWRSVSKGSMPPGRRPKLSELEIAFVWKWIENCAPEKISDYLECQITKFQLED
;
A
#
# COMPACT_ATOMS: atom_id res chain seq x y z
N MET A 1 28.24 -60.63 -39.48
CA MET A 1 28.37 -60.05 -40.83
C MET A 1 28.11 -58.55 -40.66
N ILE A 2 29.15 -57.71 -40.63
CA ILE A 2 29.59 -56.89 -41.79
C ILE A 2 28.49 -55.84 -42.09
N ARG A 3 28.65 -54.53 -41.89
CA ARG A 3 29.82 -53.69 -42.20
C ARG A 3 29.72 -52.34 -41.48
N CYS A 4 30.82 -51.90 -40.88
CA CYS A 4 31.19 -50.50 -40.74
C CYS A 4 31.29 -49.85 -42.13
N LEU A 5 31.22 -48.50 -42.17
CA LEU A 5 31.64 -47.53 -43.21
C LEU A 5 30.53 -46.46 -43.35
N PHE A 6 30.72 -45.15 -43.27
CA PHE A 6 31.85 -44.29 -43.63
C PHE A 6 31.72 -42.91 -42.96
N LEU A 7 32.87 -42.37 -42.52
CA LEU A 7 33.38 -41.00 -42.70
C LEU A 7 32.48 -39.76 -42.47
N SER A 8 32.89 -38.92 -41.50
CA SER A 8 33.49 -37.58 -41.74
C SER A 8 33.59 -36.84 -40.39
N LEU A 9 34.75 -36.81 -39.75
CA LEU A 9 35.74 -35.72 -39.89
C LEU A 9 35.11 -34.34 -39.68
N PHE A 10 35.25 -33.76 -38.49
CA PHE A 10 35.64 -32.35 -38.32
C PHE A 10 36.17 -32.15 -36.89
N LEU A 11 37.47 -32.31 -36.74
CA LEU A 11 38.25 -31.68 -35.68
C LEU A 11 38.31 -30.19 -36.00
N LEU A 12 37.65 -29.36 -35.21
CA LEU A 12 38.05 -27.97 -35.04
C LEU A 12 38.15 -27.69 -33.55
N SER A 13 39.38 -27.92 -33.09
CA SER A 13 39.97 -27.26 -31.94
C SER A 13 39.75 -25.75 -32.08
N GLY A 14 38.90 -25.22 -31.21
CA GLY A 14 38.61 -23.81 -31.07
C GLY A 14 38.63 -23.43 -29.60
N CYS A 15 39.83 -23.36 -29.01
CA CYS A 15 40.04 -22.59 -27.78
C CYS A 15 39.81 -21.11 -28.11
N LEU A 16 38.61 -20.61 -27.86
CA LEU A 16 38.38 -19.17 -27.78
C LEU A 16 38.86 -18.67 -26.41
N PRO A 17 39.67 -17.61 -26.35
CA PRO A 17 40.06 -17.00 -25.10
C PRO A 17 38.83 -16.40 -24.45
N PHE A 18 38.49 -16.88 -23.25
CA PHE A 18 37.47 -16.26 -22.41
C PHE A 18 37.95 -14.84 -22.08
N GLY A 19 37.42 -13.90 -22.87
CA GLY A 19 37.61 -12.48 -22.67
C GLY A 19 37.19 -12.14 -21.25
N LYS A 20 38.12 -11.49 -20.55
CA LYS A 20 37.99 -10.85 -19.24
C LYS A 20 36.56 -10.32 -19.05
N SER A 21 35.72 -11.10 -18.36
CA SER A 21 34.48 -10.56 -17.81
C SER A 21 34.94 -9.56 -16.75
N SER A 22 34.93 -8.29 -17.12
CA SER A 22 34.87 -7.19 -16.17
C SER A 22 33.78 -7.55 -15.19
N GLU A 23 34.22 -7.86 -13.97
CA GLU A 23 33.41 -8.02 -12.78
C GLU A 23 32.62 -6.73 -12.62
N LEU A 24 31.43 -6.69 -13.23
CA LEU A 24 30.39 -5.75 -12.87
C LEU A 24 29.98 -6.18 -11.45
N LYS A 25 30.70 -5.62 -10.48
CA LYS A 25 30.34 -5.64 -9.07
C LYS A 25 29.00 -4.93 -8.95
N PHE A 26 27.93 -5.71 -9.09
CA PHE A 26 26.62 -5.27 -8.67
C PHE A 26 26.71 -5.13 -7.15
N SER A 27 26.60 -3.88 -6.68
CA SER A 27 26.54 -3.60 -5.25
C SER A 27 25.29 -4.27 -4.68
N GLU A 28 25.50 -5.36 -3.95
CA GLU A 28 24.50 -5.94 -3.07
C GLU A 28 24.09 -4.88 -2.05
N GLY A 29 22.80 -4.51 -2.00
CA GLY A 29 22.30 -3.58 -0.98
C GLY A 29 21.13 -2.69 -1.40
N SER A 30 20.09 -3.28 -1.97
CA SER A 30 18.68 -2.99 -1.70
C SER A 30 18.36 -1.63 -1.03
N ILE A 31 17.85 -0.67 -1.80
CA ILE A 31 17.05 0.47 -1.31
C ILE A 31 15.55 0.22 -1.59
N PRO A 32 14.88 -0.77 -0.97
CA PRO A 32 13.42 -0.84 -0.95
C PRO A 32 12.82 0.08 0.13
N THR A 33 13.63 0.55 1.09
CA THR A 33 13.18 1.36 2.24
C THR A 33 12.81 2.79 1.86
N LEU A 34 13.51 3.43 0.91
CA LEU A 34 13.25 4.85 0.61
C LEU A 34 11.92 5.07 -0.11
N VAL A 35 11.53 4.14 -0.99
CA VAL A 35 10.26 4.23 -1.74
C VAL A 35 9.07 4.01 -0.80
N THR A 36 9.17 3.08 0.14
CA THR A 36 8.14 2.82 1.15
C THR A 36 7.99 3.95 2.16
N VAL A 37 9.09 4.61 2.55
CA VAL A 37 9.06 5.75 3.47
C VAL A 37 8.42 6.99 2.84
N THR A 38 8.65 7.24 1.55
CA THR A 38 8.03 8.38 0.83
C THR A 38 6.53 8.20 0.57
N GLU A 39 6.07 6.97 0.39
CA GLU A 39 4.63 6.68 0.33
C GLU A 39 3.96 6.91 1.70
N ALA A 40 4.61 6.51 2.80
CA ALA A 40 4.10 6.73 4.15
C ALA A 40 4.07 8.20 4.58
N THR A 41 5.01 9.04 4.13
CA THR A 41 4.98 10.48 4.43
C THR A 41 3.84 11.20 3.71
N SER A 42 3.46 10.75 2.51
CA SER A 42 2.35 11.35 1.76
C SER A 42 0.98 10.77 2.13
N VAL A 43 0.91 9.49 2.51
CA VAL A 43 -0.34 8.82 2.88
C VAL A 43 -0.49 8.76 4.40
N ASN A 44 -0.91 9.89 4.98
CA ASN A 44 -1.13 10.05 6.42
C ASN A 44 -2.51 10.72 6.70
N TYR A 45 -2.88 10.79 7.98
CA TYR A 45 -4.15 11.40 8.40
C TYR A 45 -4.29 12.86 7.98
N GLU A 46 -3.24 13.67 8.07
CA GLU A 46 -3.28 15.08 7.69
C GLU A 46 -3.67 15.26 6.21
N ASN A 47 -3.03 14.50 5.32
CA ASN A 47 -3.33 14.52 3.89
C ASN A 47 -4.69 13.90 3.58
N LEU A 48 -5.09 12.83 4.27
CA LEU A 48 -6.45 12.30 4.18
C LEU A 48 -7.49 13.36 4.55
N LYS A 49 -7.26 14.09 5.66
CA LYS A 49 -8.14 15.15 6.12
C LYS A 49 -8.24 16.29 5.11
N LYS A 50 -7.08 16.75 4.62
CA LYS A 50 -6.96 17.85 3.65
C LYS A 50 -7.65 17.53 2.34
N HIS A 51 -7.42 16.34 1.78
CA HIS A 51 -7.85 16.00 0.43
C HIS A 51 -9.22 15.33 0.37
N VAL A 52 -9.67 14.68 1.45
CA VAL A 52 -10.92 13.91 1.47
C VAL A 52 -11.89 14.38 2.56
N LEU A 53 -11.48 14.32 3.84
CA LEU A 53 -12.44 14.43 4.95
C LEU A 53 -13.05 15.84 5.08
N ASN A 54 -12.25 16.89 4.88
CA ASN A 54 -12.74 18.27 4.93
C ASN A 54 -13.85 18.54 3.89
N ARG A 55 -13.72 17.94 2.70
CA ARG A 55 -14.66 18.15 1.59
C ARG A 55 -15.95 17.36 1.76
N HIS A 56 -15.84 16.12 2.23
CA HIS A 56 -16.92 15.14 2.10
C HIS A 56 -17.56 14.72 3.42
N CYS A 57 -16.83 14.82 4.54
CA CYS A 57 -17.17 14.08 5.75
C CYS A 57 -17.42 14.98 6.97
N ILE A 58 -16.56 15.99 7.17
CA ILE A 58 -16.51 16.75 8.43
C ILE A 58 -17.77 17.56 8.68
N SER A 59 -18.59 17.91 7.68
CA SER A 59 -19.86 18.62 7.92
C SER A 59 -20.89 17.81 8.74
N CYS A 60 -20.81 16.47 8.71
CA CYS A 60 -21.72 15.56 9.41
C CYS A 60 -21.02 14.65 10.44
N HIS A 61 -19.69 14.53 10.40
CA HIS A 61 -18.90 13.68 11.29
C HIS A 61 -17.78 14.50 11.95
N ASN A 62 -18.15 15.32 12.91
CA ASN A 62 -17.27 16.18 13.70
C ASN A 62 -17.67 16.18 15.19
N SER A 63 -16.90 16.86 16.03
CA SER A 63 -17.12 16.91 17.49
C SER A 63 -18.46 17.52 17.92
N VAL A 64 -19.07 18.38 17.10
CA VAL A 64 -20.37 19.02 17.37
C VAL A 64 -21.52 18.20 16.79
N ARG A 65 -21.35 17.69 15.57
CA ARG A 65 -22.30 16.87 14.85
C ARG A 65 -21.60 15.57 14.48
N ALA A 66 -21.70 14.60 15.38
CA ALA A 66 -21.13 13.26 15.23
C ALA A 66 -22.20 12.27 14.78
N GLU A 67 -22.64 12.34 13.51
CA GLU A 67 -23.59 11.37 12.98
C GLU A 67 -23.03 9.94 13.15
N ASP A 68 -23.88 9.02 13.61
CA ASP A 68 -23.51 7.66 14.02
C ASP A 68 -22.39 7.59 15.09
N LYS A 69 -22.24 8.64 15.90
CA LYS A 69 -21.19 8.78 16.92
C LYS A 69 -19.78 8.77 16.33
N ILE A 70 -19.64 9.19 15.08
CA ILE A 70 -18.36 9.24 14.37
C ILE A 70 -17.89 10.70 14.32
N ASP A 71 -16.66 10.92 14.78
CA ASP A 71 -15.93 12.18 14.63
C ASP A 71 -14.65 11.93 13.82
N LEU A 72 -14.52 12.63 12.68
CA LEU A 72 -13.41 12.55 11.74
C LEU A 72 -12.59 13.85 11.72
N SER A 73 -12.77 14.72 12.71
CA SER A 73 -12.16 16.05 12.76
C SER A 73 -10.73 16.03 13.33
N SER A 74 -10.35 15.01 14.10
CA SER A 74 -8.99 14.82 14.60
C SER A 74 -8.54 13.35 14.52
N TYR A 75 -7.21 13.13 14.56
CA TYR A 75 -6.66 11.78 14.57
C TYR A 75 -7.04 11.01 15.85
N GLU A 76 -7.05 11.70 16.99
CA GLU A 76 -7.53 11.15 18.27
C GLU A 76 -9.00 10.70 18.18
N ALA A 77 -9.86 11.50 17.53
CA ALA A 77 -11.26 11.18 17.38
C ALA A 77 -11.49 9.97 16.46
N ILE A 78 -10.82 9.91 15.30
CA ILE A 78 -10.99 8.81 14.34
C ILE A 78 -10.47 7.47 14.87
N THR A 79 -9.48 7.50 15.78
CA THR A 79 -8.90 6.32 16.45
C THR A 79 -9.69 5.89 17.68
N THR A 80 -10.65 6.70 18.15
CA THR A 80 -11.48 6.37 19.31
C THR A 80 -12.27 5.09 19.05
N PRO A 81 -12.20 4.08 19.96
CA PRO A 81 -12.92 2.83 19.80
C PRO A 81 -14.45 3.04 19.72
N LEU A 82 -15.07 2.40 18.73
CA LEU A 82 -16.53 2.33 18.57
C LEU A 82 -16.99 0.88 18.76
N SER A 83 -18.26 0.69 19.15
CA SER A 83 -18.86 -0.66 19.27
C SER A 83 -18.71 -1.49 18.00
N ILE A 84 -18.76 -0.83 16.83
CA ILE A 84 -18.34 -1.41 15.56
C ILE A 84 -17.21 -0.52 15.03
N PRO A 85 -15.98 -1.05 14.87
CA PRO A 85 -14.84 -0.27 14.41
C PRO A 85 -15.10 0.45 13.10
N LEU A 86 -14.70 1.72 13.03
CA LEU A 86 -14.80 2.51 11.80
C LEU A 86 -13.89 1.95 10.71
N TYR A 87 -12.66 1.59 11.08
CA TYR A 87 -11.71 0.91 10.22
C TYR A 87 -10.93 -0.16 11.00
N LYS A 88 -10.26 -1.05 10.27
CA LYS A 88 -9.32 -2.03 10.79
C LYS A 88 -7.97 -1.78 10.13
N PRO A 89 -6.92 -1.41 10.90
CA PRO A 89 -5.58 -1.17 10.35
C PRO A 89 -5.13 -2.33 9.45
N GLY A 90 -4.59 -2.02 8.28
CA GLY A 90 -4.11 -3.00 7.31
C GLY A 90 -5.20 -3.74 6.53
N LEU A 91 -6.49 -3.56 6.86
CA LEU A 91 -7.58 -4.35 6.31
C LEU A 91 -8.70 -3.47 5.71
N PRO A 92 -8.48 -2.81 4.56
CA PRO A 92 -9.46 -1.91 3.94
C PRO A 92 -10.81 -2.57 3.65
N LYS A 93 -10.83 -3.78 3.09
CA LYS A 93 -12.08 -4.52 2.79
C LYS A 93 -12.90 -4.85 4.04
N ARG A 94 -12.25 -4.93 5.22
CA ARG A 94 -12.89 -5.19 6.52
C ARG A 94 -13.22 -3.91 7.29
N SER A 95 -13.00 -2.75 6.68
CA SER A 95 -13.22 -1.43 7.27
C SER A 95 -14.53 -0.82 6.82
N ARG A 96 -15.33 -0.31 7.76
CA ARG A 96 -16.62 0.33 7.46
C ARG A 96 -16.42 1.62 6.67
N LEU A 97 -15.42 2.42 7.01
CA LEU A 97 -15.06 3.67 6.32
C LEU A 97 -14.92 3.46 4.81
N TRP A 98 -14.01 2.58 4.38
CA TRP A 98 -13.80 2.31 2.96
C TRP A 98 -15.04 1.71 2.29
N ARG A 99 -15.71 0.75 2.93
CA ARG A 99 -16.92 0.11 2.38
C ARG A 99 -18.05 1.11 2.13
N SER A 100 -18.21 2.11 2.99
CA SER A 100 -19.26 3.13 2.82
C SER A 100 -18.98 4.05 1.64
N VAL A 101 -17.71 4.45 1.44
CA VAL A 101 -17.35 5.32 0.31
C VAL A 101 -17.27 4.55 -1.01
N SER A 102 -16.75 3.32 -1.02
CA SER A 102 -16.64 2.50 -2.24
C SER A 102 -17.99 2.04 -2.78
N LYS A 103 -19.00 1.92 -1.92
CA LYS A 103 -20.39 1.67 -2.33
C LYS A 103 -21.16 2.95 -2.69
N GLY A 104 -20.55 4.12 -2.55
CA GLY A 104 -21.20 5.41 -2.76
C GLY A 104 -22.32 5.71 -1.76
N SER A 105 -22.41 5.00 -0.62
CA SER A 105 -23.42 5.31 0.40
C SER A 105 -23.06 6.56 1.20
N MET A 106 -21.76 6.92 1.25
CA MET A 106 -21.26 8.16 1.83
C MET A 106 -20.53 9.03 0.80
N PRO A 107 -20.73 10.37 0.80
CA PRO A 107 -21.69 11.13 1.63
C PRO A 107 -23.16 10.82 1.27
N PRO A 108 -24.15 11.00 2.15
CA PRO A 108 -25.51 10.51 1.91
C PRO A 108 -26.31 11.39 0.93
N GLY A 109 -27.31 10.78 0.28
CA GLY A 109 -28.23 11.46 -0.64
C GLY A 109 -27.55 11.91 -1.94
N ARG A 110 -27.93 13.10 -2.42
CA ARG A 110 -27.43 13.73 -3.66
C ARG A 110 -26.11 14.51 -3.49
N ARG A 111 -25.44 14.37 -2.34
CA ARG A 111 -24.15 15.02 -2.11
C ARG A 111 -23.09 14.47 -3.08
N PRO A 112 -22.09 15.28 -3.48
CA PRO A 112 -20.97 14.80 -4.29
C PRO A 112 -20.33 13.58 -3.65
N LYS A 113 -20.11 12.54 -4.44
CA LYS A 113 -19.39 11.33 -4.01
C LYS A 113 -17.89 11.56 -4.16
N LEU A 114 -17.12 10.72 -3.47
CA LEU A 114 -15.68 10.67 -3.67
C LEU A 114 -15.40 10.18 -5.10
N SER A 115 -14.37 10.76 -5.71
CA SER A 115 -13.75 10.24 -6.93
C SER A 115 -13.00 8.94 -6.65
N GLU A 116 -12.69 8.18 -7.71
CA GLU A 116 -11.90 6.95 -7.59
C GLU A 116 -10.54 7.17 -6.92
N LEU A 117 -9.89 8.32 -7.18
CA LEU A 117 -8.62 8.67 -6.54
C LEU A 117 -8.78 8.94 -5.04
N GLU A 118 -9.86 9.62 -4.62
CA GLU A 118 -10.13 9.84 -3.20
C GLU A 118 -10.48 8.52 -2.49
N ILE A 119 -11.24 7.63 -3.13
CA ILE A 119 -11.54 6.28 -2.61
C ILE A 119 -10.25 5.45 -2.49
N ALA A 120 -9.37 5.51 -3.48
CA ALA A 120 -8.06 4.85 -3.45
C ALA A 120 -7.15 5.42 -2.35
N PHE A 121 -7.22 6.72 -2.08
CA PHE A 121 -6.48 7.33 -0.97
C PHE A 121 -6.97 6.81 0.39
N VAL A 122 -8.29 6.71 0.58
CA VAL A 122 -8.88 6.09 1.79
C VAL A 122 -8.44 4.65 1.94
N TRP A 123 -8.42 3.88 0.84
CA TRP A 123 -7.91 2.51 0.83
C TRP A 123 -6.46 2.48 1.32
N LYS A 124 -5.58 3.26 0.67
CA LYS A 124 -4.15 3.23 0.93
C LYS A 124 -3.83 3.66 2.37
N TRP A 125 -4.53 4.67 2.88
CA TRP A 125 -4.37 5.10 4.26
C TRP A 125 -4.70 3.96 5.24
N ILE A 126 -5.81 3.23 5.05
CA ILE A 126 -6.16 2.08 5.91
C ILE A 126 -5.17 0.92 5.72
N GLU A 127 -4.76 0.62 4.48
CA GLU A 127 -3.80 -0.43 4.14
C GLU A 127 -2.45 -0.20 4.81
N ASN A 128 -2.03 1.06 4.86
CA ASN A 128 -0.85 1.55 5.57
C ASN A 128 -1.07 1.70 7.08
N CYS A 129 -2.17 1.14 7.58
CA CYS A 129 -2.50 1.05 9.00
C CYS A 129 -2.86 2.37 9.64
N ALA A 130 -3.48 3.23 8.84
CA ALA A 130 -4.07 4.49 9.23
C ALA A 130 -3.09 5.41 9.97
N PRO A 131 -1.91 5.72 9.40
CA PRO A 131 -0.88 6.43 10.13
C PRO A 131 -1.26 7.90 10.34
N GLU A 132 -0.92 8.43 11.51
CA GLU A 132 -0.71 9.87 11.72
C GLU A 132 0.72 10.24 11.33
N LYS A 133 1.67 9.40 11.73
CA LYS A 133 3.11 9.60 11.57
C LYS A 133 3.77 8.37 10.95
N ILE A 134 5.02 8.54 10.50
CA ILE A 134 5.81 7.47 9.88
C ILE A 134 5.99 6.26 10.82
N SER A 135 6.08 6.48 12.14
CA SER A 135 6.19 5.42 13.15
C SER A 135 5.06 4.40 13.06
N ASP A 136 3.83 4.89 12.89
CA ASP A 136 2.61 4.07 12.87
C ASP A 136 2.58 3.15 11.65
N TYR A 137 3.11 3.67 10.53
CA TYR A 137 3.31 2.88 9.31
C TYR A 137 4.35 1.78 9.53
N LEU A 138 5.52 2.11 10.09
CA LEU A 138 6.61 1.16 10.27
C LEU A 138 6.23 0.02 11.21
N GLU A 139 5.58 0.32 12.33
CA GLU A 139 5.09 -0.68 13.28
C GLU A 139 4.15 -1.69 12.59
N CYS A 140 3.28 -1.21 11.70
CA CYS A 140 2.39 -2.09 10.98
C CYS A 140 3.06 -2.93 9.90
N GLN A 141 4.10 -2.41 9.23
CA GLN A 141 4.84 -3.22 8.25
C GLN A 141 5.64 -4.32 8.93
N ILE A 142 6.23 -4.05 10.10
CA ILE A 142 6.98 -5.04 10.89
C ILE A 142 6.04 -6.17 11.32
N THR A 143 4.87 -5.84 11.86
CA THR A 143 3.91 -6.86 12.33
C THR A 143 3.30 -7.67 11.20
N LYS A 144 3.16 -7.12 9.98
CA LYS A 144 2.75 -7.89 8.80
C LYS A 144 3.81 -8.89 8.34
N PHE A 145 5.08 -8.49 8.32
CA PHE A 145 6.19 -9.34 7.89
C PHE A 145 6.32 -10.60 8.78
N GLN A 146 6.09 -10.45 10.09
CA GLN A 146 6.19 -11.55 11.06
C GLN A 146 5.03 -12.58 11.00
N LEU A 147 4.00 -12.35 10.19
CA LEU A 147 2.85 -13.26 10.04
C LEU A 147 2.88 -14.08 8.74
N GLU A 148 3.89 -13.88 7.90
CA GLU A 148 4.07 -14.56 6.61
C GLU A 148 5.23 -15.58 6.62
N ASP A 149 5.90 -15.75 7.78
CA ASP A 149 6.94 -16.76 8.05
C ASP A 149 6.40 -17.99 8.82
#